data_AF-A0A3Q3WI47-F1
#
_entry.id   AF-A0A3Q3WI47-F1
#
_cell.length_a   1.000
_cell.length_b   1.000
_cell.length_c   1.000
_cell.angle_alpha   90.00
_cell.angle_beta   90.00
_cell.angle_gamma   90.00
#
_symmetry.space_group_name_H-M   'P 1'
#
loop_
_entity.id
_entity.type
_entity.pdbx_description
1 polymer ?
#
loop_
_entity_poly.entity_id
_entity_poly.type
_entity_poly.pdbx_seq_one_letter_code
_entity_poly.pdbx_strand_id
1 'polypeptide(L)'
;LITLLLYLSQLLCLSEGGLLCYAPGVTRPLSDTFQDVGEKASENMRVAALGRPFTLGMLYDVRKDELIPGLMLWDENTLTKNTVVSEQNSSESEISASDTIGSKSSLLDVDASLKASFLCGLMSVEGSANYLNDNKKFKNQSRVTLQYKATTNFKQLSMTHLDTMDIQQKEVIEKGSATHVVTGILYGANAFFVFDSEKLEASNVQNIQGTMEALTNKIPSFSFKGKVNMKLTDEENALTNKFSCKFYGDLILESNPATFQEAVKTYVELPHLLGEKGQNSVPLKVWLMPLKNLDFSNAEPKKQISVGLVTKVQDTFEDLKQIGMRCNELLVDQVVQNFPHIQERLNRFQTLCINYASNLQETMKKKLPSIREGKEDEMSGINLFSADRVKSPFSQDKLTEWLDHKEREINVIRSCVEIMEGIKILQSQSELDSEVLSPGVDQALCFVFTSIQNADPCLDAMAKYLHTPQLYQPNEEPWYYSDDVVIKMREKTSSLLSVIFFTGGSSGFEKSSVIRMPFMYR
;
A
#
# COMPACT_ATOMS: atom_id res chain seq x y z
N LEU A 1 -40.33 -23.28 -12.40
CA LEU A 1 -40.44 -21.91 -11.83
C LEU A 1 -39.11 -21.16 -11.77
N ILE A 2 -37.98 -21.79 -11.43
CA ILE A 2 -36.67 -21.08 -11.39
C ILE A 2 -36.13 -20.74 -12.79
N THR A 3 -36.44 -21.53 -13.82
CA THR A 3 -36.05 -21.23 -15.22
C THR A 3 -36.88 -20.11 -15.86
N LEU A 4 -38.05 -19.76 -15.31
CA LEU A 4 -38.89 -18.65 -15.80
C LEU A 4 -38.43 -17.30 -15.23
N LEU A 5 -37.75 -17.29 -14.09
CA LEU A 5 -37.24 -16.09 -13.43
C LEU A 5 -35.96 -15.53 -14.08
N LEU A 6 -35.18 -16.38 -14.77
CA LEU A 6 -33.96 -15.97 -15.48
C LEU A 6 -34.24 -15.32 -16.85
N TYR A 7 -35.41 -15.57 -17.45
CA TYR A 7 -35.80 -14.94 -18.72
C TYR A 7 -36.48 -13.57 -18.52
N LEU A 8 -37.09 -13.32 -17.35
CA LEU A 8 -37.73 -12.05 -17.02
C LEU A 8 -36.73 -10.96 -16.58
N SER A 9 -35.55 -11.32 -16.06
CA SER A 9 -34.52 -10.34 -15.68
C SER A 9 -33.74 -9.79 -16.88
N GLN A 10 -33.68 -10.50 -18.00
CA GLN A 10 -33.03 -10.02 -19.23
C GLN A 10 -33.93 -9.14 -20.11
N LEU A 11 -35.26 -9.17 -19.94
CA LEU A 11 -36.18 -8.29 -20.66
C LEU A 11 -36.40 -6.92 -20.00
N LEU A 12 -36.03 -6.75 -18.73
CA LEU A 12 -36.16 -5.47 -18.00
C LEU A 12 -34.97 -4.51 -18.20
N CYS A 13 -33.87 -4.95 -18.84
CA CYS A 13 -32.72 -4.09 -19.14
C CYS A 13 -32.72 -3.48 -20.55
N LEU A 14 -33.78 -3.67 -21.35
CA LEU A 14 -33.79 -3.24 -22.76
C LEU A 14 -34.95 -2.31 -23.16
N SER A 15 -35.69 -1.70 -22.21
CA SER A 15 -36.81 -0.82 -22.57
C SER A 15 -36.90 0.52 -21.81
N GLU A 16 -35.78 1.20 -21.56
CA GLU A 16 -35.82 2.63 -21.23
C GLU A 16 -34.81 3.41 -22.08
N GLY A 17 -35.05 3.36 -23.39
CA GLY A 17 -34.57 4.37 -24.32
C GLY A 17 -35.66 5.41 -24.55
N GLY A 18 -35.40 6.65 -24.12
CA GLY A 18 -36.04 7.85 -24.67
C GLY A 18 -36.84 8.69 -23.68
N LEU A 19 -36.26 9.81 -23.23
CA LEU A 19 -36.69 11.18 -23.53
C LEU A 19 -35.81 12.16 -22.73
N LEU A 20 -34.88 12.85 -23.41
CA LEU A 20 -34.19 14.02 -22.85
C LEU A 20 -34.75 15.27 -23.51
N CYS A 21 -35.62 15.95 -22.77
CA CYS A 21 -36.09 17.29 -23.07
C CYS A 21 -34.93 18.30 -22.92
N TYR A 22 -34.80 19.18 -23.91
CA TYR A 22 -33.92 20.36 -23.88
C TYR A 22 -34.44 21.41 -22.90
N ALA A 23 -33.56 21.94 -22.04
CA ALA A 23 -33.54 23.34 -21.62
C ALA A 23 -32.12 23.75 -21.12
N PRO A 24 -31.65 24.97 -21.40
CA PRO A 24 -30.22 25.30 -21.38
C PRO A 24 -29.77 26.05 -20.12
N GLY A 25 -28.46 25.97 -19.83
CA GLY A 25 -27.74 27.03 -19.13
C GLY A 25 -27.04 26.63 -17.84
N VAL A 26 -25.84 26.05 -17.94
CA VAL A 26 -24.71 26.33 -17.02
C VAL A 26 -23.41 26.18 -17.82
N THR A 27 -22.62 27.23 -17.80
CA THR A 27 -21.32 27.39 -18.48
C THR A 27 -20.28 26.38 -17.99
N ARG A 28 -19.74 25.57 -18.91
CA ARG A 28 -18.47 24.82 -18.73
C ARG A 28 -17.31 25.63 -19.32
N PRO A 29 -16.10 25.62 -18.71
CA PRO A 29 -14.94 26.25 -19.31
C PRO A 29 -14.42 25.42 -20.50
N LEU A 30 -14.00 26.15 -21.53
CA LEU A 30 -13.48 25.65 -22.81
C LEU A 30 -12.14 24.92 -22.63
N SER A 31 -12.12 23.64 -22.94
CA SER A 31 -10.94 22.96 -23.48
C SER A 31 -11.41 22.11 -24.65
N ASP A 32 -11.02 22.50 -25.86
CA ASP A 32 -10.75 21.65 -27.02
C ASP A 32 -11.07 22.40 -28.32
N THR A 33 -10.04 22.99 -28.89
CA THR A 33 -9.81 23.01 -30.34
C THR A 33 -8.36 23.44 -30.55
N PHE A 34 -7.50 22.54 -31.03
CA PHE A 34 -6.59 22.81 -32.14
C PHE A 34 -6.10 21.47 -32.70
N GLN A 35 -6.46 21.24 -33.96
CA GLN A 35 -6.11 20.09 -34.76
C GLN A 35 -4.84 20.42 -35.55
N ASP A 36 -3.85 19.53 -35.43
CA ASP A 36 -2.84 19.12 -36.41
C ASP A 36 -2.23 20.20 -37.35
N VAL A 37 -1.07 20.72 -36.94
CA VAL A 37 -0.02 21.21 -37.85
C VAL A 37 1.36 20.94 -37.22
N GLY A 38 2.16 20.07 -37.84
CA GLY A 38 3.63 20.12 -37.77
C GLY A 38 4.31 19.16 -36.79
N GLU A 39 4.97 18.15 -37.36
CA GLU A 39 6.01 17.33 -36.73
C GLU A 39 7.19 18.21 -36.21
N LYS A 40 7.66 17.95 -34.97
CA LYS A 40 8.85 18.50 -34.24
C LYS A 40 8.63 19.60 -33.17
N ALA A 41 8.32 19.13 -31.96
CA ALA A 41 9.08 19.40 -30.73
C ALA A 41 8.74 18.25 -29.76
N SER A 42 9.68 17.50 -29.17
CA SER A 42 9.23 16.60 -28.10
C SER A 42 8.84 17.44 -26.91
N GLU A 43 7.60 17.27 -26.48
CA GLU A 43 6.93 18.08 -25.47
C GLU A 43 7.74 18.14 -24.16
N ASN A 44 7.78 19.32 -23.56
CA ASN A 44 8.34 19.50 -22.21
C ASN A 44 7.57 18.58 -21.24
N MET A 45 8.30 17.72 -20.52
CA MET A 45 7.72 16.75 -19.59
C MET A 45 7.50 17.40 -18.22
N ARG A 46 6.48 16.94 -17.49
CA ARG A 46 6.23 17.35 -16.10
C ARG A 46 6.24 16.12 -15.20
N VAL A 47 6.93 16.19 -14.06
CA VAL A 47 7.01 15.09 -13.10
C VAL A 47 6.77 15.59 -11.67
N ALA A 48 6.21 14.75 -10.82
CA ALA A 48 6.12 15.01 -9.39
C ALA A 48 7.51 14.90 -8.73
N ALA A 49 7.85 15.83 -7.84
CA ALA A 49 9.15 15.87 -7.20
C ALA A 49 9.32 14.74 -6.17
N LEU A 50 8.26 14.43 -5.41
CA LEU A 50 8.18 13.33 -4.43
C LEU A 50 9.29 13.37 -3.35
N GLY A 51 9.59 14.58 -2.85
CA GLY A 51 10.60 14.81 -1.82
C GLY A 51 12.05 14.84 -2.34
N ARG A 52 12.27 14.58 -3.64
CA ARG A 52 13.62 14.63 -4.23
C ARG A 52 14.14 16.07 -4.33
N PRO A 53 15.44 16.32 -4.11
CA PRO A 53 16.01 17.67 -4.03
C PRO A 53 16.29 18.28 -5.41
N PHE A 54 15.24 18.66 -6.14
CA PHE A 54 15.36 19.30 -7.46
C PHE A 54 15.84 20.75 -7.36
N THR A 55 16.75 21.14 -8.26
CA THR A 55 17.12 22.55 -8.52
C THR A 55 17.13 22.85 -10.02
N LEU A 56 16.98 24.12 -10.39
CA LEU A 56 17.04 24.55 -11.79
C LEU A 56 18.42 24.22 -12.39
N GLY A 57 18.46 23.75 -13.64
CA GLY A 57 19.69 23.38 -14.33
C GLY A 57 20.24 22.00 -13.99
N MET A 58 19.65 21.26 -13.04
CA MET A 58 20.01 19.87 -12.78
C MET A 58 19.70 18.99 -14.00
N LEU A 59 20.57 18.01 -14.23
CA LEU A 59 20.37 16.99 -15.25
C LEU A 59 19.54 15.81 -14.70
N TYR A 60 18.70 15.24 -15.56
CA TYR A 60 17.79 14.15 -15.22
C TYR A 60 17.82 13.03 -16.26
N ASP A 61 17.81 11.78 -15.79
CA ASP A 61 17.70 10.59 -16.62
C ASP A 61 16.29 10.00 -16.49
N VAL A 62 15.42 10.29 -17.46
CA VAL A 62 14.03 9.80 -17.47
C VAL A 62 13.93 8.29 -17.67
N ARG A 63 15.01 7.63 -18.12
CA ARG A 63 15.03 6.16 -18.26
C ARG A 63 15.02 5.49 -16.90
N LYS A 64 15.72 6.09 -15.94
CA LYS A 64 15.86 5.60 -14.56
C LYS A 64 15.03 6.38 -13.54
N ASP A 65 14.45 7.51 -13.94
CA ASP A 65 13.83 8.51 -13.06
C ASP A 65 14.77 9.04 -11.97
N GLU A 66 16.01 9.30 -12.39
CA GLU A 66 17.12 9.62 -11.50
C GLU A 66 17.66 11.04 -11.77
N LEU A 67 17.91 11.78 -10.69
CA LEU A 67 18.66 13.03 -10.72
C LEU A 67 20.15 12.72 -10.83
N ILE A 68 20.89 13.49 -11.63
CA ILE A 68 22.34 13.33 -11.75
C ILE A 68 23.01 14.37 -10.85
N PRO A 69 23.40 14.02 -9.61
CA PRO A 69 23.94 14.98 -8.66
C PRO A 69 25.31 15.50 -9.11
N GLY A 70 25.62 16.73 -8.72
CA GLY A 70 26.94 17.35 -8.95
C GLY A 70 27.22 17.78 -10.40
N LEU A 71 26.31 17.51 -11.34
CA LEU A 71 26.40 17.98 -12.73
C LEU A 71 25.26 18.95 -13.02
N MET A 72 25.62 20.21 -13.23
CA MET A 72 24.71 21.29 -13.61
C MET A 72 25.02 21.69 -15.05
N LEU A 73 23.97 21.91 -15.85
CA LEU A 73 24.18 22.33 -17.23
C LEU A 73 24.74 23.76 -17.32
N TRP A 74 24.33 24.64 -16.41
CA TRP A 74 24.77 26.03 -16.35
C TRP A 74 25.34 26.36 -14.97
N ASP A 75 26.29 27.29 -14.93
CA ASP A 75 26.84 27.80 -13.69
C ASP A 75 25.81 28.64 -12.91
N GLU A 76 26.06 28.83 -11.62
CA GLU A 76 25.13 29.51 -10.71
C GLU A 76 24.81 30.96 -11.11
N ASN A 77 25.79 31.70 -11.67
CA ASN A 77 25.55 33.08 -12.11
C ASN A 77 24.62 33.09 -13.33
N THR A 78 24.85 32.18 -14.28
CA THR A 78 24.00 32.02 -15.46
C THR A 78 22.58 31.60 -15.07
N LEU A 79 22.42 30.65 -14.15
CA LEU A 79 21.10 30.23 -13.65
C LEU A 79 20.37 31.39 -12.96
N THR A 80 21.06 32.11 -12.07
CA THR A 80 20.46 33.21 -11.31
C THR A 80 19.99 34.34 -12.22
N LYS A 81 20.82 34.73 -13.20
CA LYS A 81 20.50 35.80 -14.16
C LYS A 81 19.28 35.47 -15.04
N ASN A 82 19.08 34.19 -15.35
CA ASN A 82 18.01 33.74 -16.24
C ASN A 82 16.79 33.16 -15.50
N THR A 83 16.79 33.15 -14.16
CA THR A 83 15.64 32.66 -13.39
C THR A 83 14.55 33.72 -13.28
N VAL A 84 13.35 33.37 -13.72
CA VAL A 84 12.12 34.14 -13.51
C VAL A 84 11.32 33.48 -12.40
N VAL A 85 10.89 34.28 -11.43
CA VAL A 85 10.06 33.84 -10.30
C VAL A 85 8.68 34.45 -10.44
N SER A 86 7.64 33.62 -10.35
CA SER A 86 6.25 34.06 -10.26
C SER A 86 5.59 33.55 -8.99
N GLU A 87 4.77 34.38 -8.36
CA GLU A 87 3.98 33.97 -7.20
C GLU A 87 2.82 33.08 -7.65
N GLN A 88 2.66 31.93 -6.99
CA GLN A 88 1.60 30.96 -7.22
C GLN A 88 1.05 30.47 -5.88
N ASN A 89 0.55 31.41 -5.08
CA ASN A 89 0.03 31.10 -3.76
C ASN A 89 -1.34 30.40 -3.88
N SER A 90 -1.42 29.15 -3.43
CA SER A 90 -2.69 28.43 -3.28
C SER A 90 -2.64 27.50 -2.08
N SER A 91 -3.80 27.18 -1.51
CA SER A 91 -3.95 26.20 -0.44
C SER A 91 -5.26 25.47 -0.65
N GLU A 92 -5.20 24.14 -0.70
CA GLU A 92 -6.34 23.26 -0.89
C GLU A 92 -6.26 22.07 0.06
N SER A 93 -7.38 21.38 0.21
CA SER A 93 -7.44 20.14 0.98
C SER A 93 -8.36 19.14 0.35
N GLU A 94 -7.96 17.89 0.39
CA GLU A 94 -8.68 16.77 -0.21
C GLU A 94 -8.80 15.65 0.83
N ILE A 95 -9.93 14.95 0.82
CA ILE A 95 -10.18 13.82 1.71
C ILE A 95 -10.37 12.58 0.84
N SER A 96 -9.62 11.54 1.16
CA SER A 96 -9.74 10.24 0.50
C SER A 96 -10.01 9.15 1.52
N ALA A 97 -11.03 8.36 1.25
CA ALA A 97 -11.34 7.14 1.98
C ALA A 97 -10.68 5.90 1.33
N SER A 98 -9.90 6.09 0.26
CA SER A 98 -9.25 5.02 -0.49
C SER A 98 -7.75 4.95 -0.19
N ASP A 99 -7.24 3.72 -0.03
CA ASP A 99 -5.82 3.43 0.23
C ASP A 99 -5.14 2.72 -0.96
N THR A 100 -5.78 2.67 -2.12
CA THR A 100 -5.21 2.00 -3.31
C THR A 100 -3.99 2.75 -3.85
N ILE A 101 -3.07 2.03 -4.49
CA ILE A 101 -1.91 2.64 -5.16
C ILE A 101 -2.36 3.73 -6.14
N GLY A 102 -3.44 3.48 -6.88
CA GLY A 102 -4.03 4.44 -7.80
C GLY A 102 -4.47 5.73 -7.12
N SER A 103 -5.24 5.64 -6.02
CA SER A 103 -5.73 6.81 -5.29
C SER A 103 -4.58 7.63 -4.70
N LYS A 104 -3.56 6.99 -4.11
CA LYS A 104 -2.40 7.71 -3.57
C LYS A 104 -1.58 8.41 -4.65
N SER A 105 -1.40 7.74 -5.78
CA SER A 105 -0.70 8.30 -6.94
C SER A 105 -1.42 9.56 -7.44
N SER A 106 -2.75 9.54 -7.48
CA SER A 106 -3.56 10.69 -7.88
C SER A 106 -3.41 11.88 -6.93
N LEU A 107 -3.47 11.68 -5.60
CA LEU A 107 -3.30 12.75 -4.61
C LEU A 107 -1.94 13.47 -4.73
N LEU A 108 -0.91 12.74 -5.17
CA LEU A 108 0.46 13.25 -5.35
C LEU A 108 0.78 13.67 -6.79
N ASP A 109 -0.22 13.72 -7.67
CA ASP A 109 -0.06 14.06 -9.09
C ASP A 109 1.01 13.18 -9.81
N VAL A 110 1.12 11.90 -9.42
CA VAL A 110 2.08 10.94 -9.98
C VAL A 110 1.54 10.35 -11.28
N ASP A 111 2.24 10.61 -12.38
CA ASP A 111 1.90 10.07 -13.70
C ASP A 111 2.16 8.56 -13.82
N ALA A 112 1.70 7.96 -14.92
CA ALA A 112 1.81 6.53 -15.16
C ALA A 112 3.27 6.03 -15.24
N SER A 113 4.17 6.82 -15.84
CA SER A 113 5.58 6.46 -16.01
C SER A 113 6.30 6.48 -14.67
N LEU A 114 6.13 7.56 -13.90
CA LEU A 114 6.74 7.73 -12.60
C LEU A 114 6.17 6.72 -11.58
N LYS A 115 4.87 6.42 -11.65
CA LYS A 115 4.23 5.38 -10.85
C LYS A 115 4.88 4.02 -11.08
N ALA A 116 5.14 3.64 -12.33
CA ALA A 116 5.84 2.39 -12.62
C ALA A 116 7.26 2.38 -12.03
N SER A 117 7.99 3.49 -12.11
CA SER A 117 9.33 3.61 -11.52
C SER A 117 9.32 3.45 -10.01
N PHE A 118 8.36 4.10 -9.34
CA PHE A 118 8.17 3.96 -7.90
C PHE A 118 7.85 2.49 -7.53
N LEU A 119 6.84 1.88 -8.17
CA LEU A 119 6.44 0.50 -7.88
C LEU A 119 7.54 -0.52 -8.17
N CYS A 120 8.40 -0.26 -9.16
CA CYS A 120 9.53 -1.13 -9.51
C CYS A 120 10.81 -0.80 -8.72
N GLY A 121 10.78 0.12 -7.76
CA GLY A 121 11.92 0.44 -6.90
C GLY A 121 13.08 1.16 -7.62
N LEU A 122 12.81 1.85 -8.74
CA LEU A 122 13.80 2.69 -9.43
C LEU A 122 14.10 3.97 -8.65
N MET A 123 13.15 4.45 -7.86
CA MET A 123 13.30 5.68 -7.07
C MET A 123 12.80 5.49 -5.65
N SER A 124 13.39 6.23 -4.72
CA SER A 124 12.87 6.44 -3.38
C SER A 124 12.02 7.72 -3.34
N VAL A 125 11.20 7.84 -2.30
CA VAL A 125 10.38 9.00 -2.01
C VAL A 125 10.71 9.50 -0.61
N GLU A 126 10.55 10.80 -0.38
CA GLU A 126 10.85 11.45 0.89
C GLU A 126 9.73 12.43 1.30
N GLY A 127 9.82 12.96 2.52
CA GLY A 127 8.84 13.93 3.04
C GLY A 127 7.41 13.41 3.01
N SER A 128 6.48 14.22 2.52
CA SER A 128 5.06 13.87 2.35
C SER A 128 4.84 12.66 1.45
N ALA A 129 5.68 12.46 0.44
CA ALA A 129 5.54 11.36 -0.52
C ALA A 129 5.80 9.97 0.10
N ASN A 130 6.37 9.89 1.31
CA ASN A 130 6.42 8.66 2.09
C ASN A 130 5.04 8.06 2.38
N TYR A 131 3.96 8.86 2.27
CA TYR A 131 2.58 8.39 2.27
C TYR A 131 2.33 7.25 1.26
N LEU A 132 3.02 7.23 0.11
CA LEU A 132 2.92 6.16 -0.88
C LEU A 132 3.32 4.79 -0.32
N ASN A 133 4.22 4.76 0.67
CA ASN A 133 4.72 3.54 1.30
C ASN A 133 3.86 3.06 2.48
N ASP A 134 3.05 3.93 3.10
CA ASP A 134 2.22 3.55 4.24
C ASP A 134 0.99 2.80 3.76
N ASN A 135 0.76 1.57 4.20
CA ASN A 135 -0.37 0.76 3.79
C ASN A 135 -1.27 0.40 4.96
N LYS A 136 -2.57 0.23 4.70
CA LYS A 136 -3.49 -0.38 5.66
C LYS A 136 -2.93 -1.70 6.18
N LYS A 137 -3.08 -1.94 7.48
CA LYS A 137 -2.56 -3.16 8.13
C LYS A 137 -3.54 -4.33 7.98
N PHE A 138 -4.83 -4.04 8.09
CA PHE A 138 -5.92 -5.02 8.01
C PHE A 138 -6.90 -4.64 6.91
N LYS A 139 -7.59 -5.65 6.35
CA LYS A 139 -8.66 -5.43 5.39
C LYS A 139 -9.85 -4.76 6.09
N ASN A 140 -10.26 -5.30 7.23
CA ASN A 140 -11.31 -4.79 8.11
C ASN A 140 -10.77 -3.72 9.07
N GLN A 141 -10.22 -2.66 8.48
CA GLN A 141 -9.80 -1.44 9.16
C GLN A 141 -10.34 -0.27 8.34
N SER A 142 -10.91 0.74 8.97
CA SER A 142 -11.31 1.97 8.28
C SER A 142 -10.14 2.93 8.24
N ARG A 143 -9.91 3.53 7.08
CA ARG A 143 -8.86 4.53 6.87
C ARG A 143 -9.43 5.73 6.13
N VAL A 144 -9.12 6.92 6.61
CA VAL A 144 -9.43 8.20 5.96
C VAL A 144 -8.19 9.06 5.99
N THR A 145 -7.80 9.58 4.83
CA THR A 145 -6.64 10.46 4.69
C THR A 145 -7.11 11.87 4.36
N LEU A 146 -6.65 12.86 5.14
CA LEU A 146 -6.73 14.27 4.79
C LEU A 146 -5.41 14.73 4.18
N GLN A 147 -5.45 15.22 2.95
CA GLN A 147 -4.36 15.92 2.31
C GLN A 147 -4.52 17.42 2.51
N TYR A 148 -3.44 18.05 2.95
CA TYR A 148 -3.21 19.49 2.80
C TYR A 148 -2.20 19.69 1.66
N LYS A 149 -2.50 20.61 0.75
CA LYS A 149 -1.62 20.96 -0.38
C LYS A 149 -1.55 22.47 -0.50
N ALA A 150 -0.34 23.01 -0.50
CA ALA A 150 -0.10 24.42 -0.70
C ALA A 150 1.00 24.67 -1.72
N THR A 151 0.78 25.62 -2.62
CA THR A 151 1.78 26.11 -3.57
C THR A 151 2.16 27.54 -3.21
N THR A 152 3.40 27.95 -3.52
CA THR A 152 3.94 29.25 -3.11
C THR A 152 4.47 30.04 -4.30
N ASN A 153 5.47 29.51 -4.99
CA ASN A 153 6.11 30.18 -6.11
C ASN A 153 6.50 29.17 -7.20
N PHE A 154 6.58 29.68 -8.42
CA PHE A 154 7.10 28.96 -9.56
C PHE A 154 8.39 29.63 -10.03
N LYS A 155 9.48 28.87 -10.10
CA LYS A 155 10.76 29.32 -10.63
C LYS A 155 11.01 28.65 -11.97
N GLN A 156 11.36 29.42 -12.99
CA GLN A 156 11.66 28.89 -14.33
C GLN A 156 12.85 29.59 -14.96
N LEU A 157 13.56 28.88 -15.83
CA LEU A 157 14.63 29.45 -16.65
C LEU A 157 14.05 30.12 -17.91
N SER A 158 14.46 31.36 -18.15
CA SER A 158 14.26 32.03 -19.43
C SER A 158 15.23 31.45 -20.46
N MET A 159 14.69 30.73 -21.44
CA MET A 159 15.50 30.06 -22.47
C MET A 159 16.08 31.02 -23.53
N THR A 160 15.76 32.31 -23.47
CA THR A 160 16.14 33.32 -24.49
C THR A 160 17.64 33.49 -24.71
N HIS A 161 18.48 33.05 -23.77
CA HIS A 161 19.95 33.13 -23.84
C HIS A 161 20.64 31.80 -23.48
N LEU A 162 19.91 30.69 -23.49
CA LEU A 162 20.37 29.37 -23.06
C LEU A 162 20.23 28.32 -24.18
N ASP A 163 20.14 28.77 -25.42
CA ASP A 163 19.86 27.98 -26.63
C ASP A 163 21.10 27.32 -27.23
N THR A 164 22.31 27.69 -26.79
CA THR A 164 23.57 27.16 -27.29
C THR A 164 24.42 26.55 -26.19
N MET A 165 24.79 25.27 -26.35
CA MET A 165 25.72 24.57 -25.46
C MET A 165 27.17 24.77 -25.91
N ASP A 166 28.04 25.09 -24.95
CA ASP A 166 29.49 25.04 -25.16
C ASP A 166 30.02 23.59 -25.20
N ILE A 167 31.30 23.44 -25.53
CA ILE A 167 31.97 22.13 -25.68
C ILE A 167 32.06 21.39 -24.33
N GLN A 168 32.27 22.10 -23.22
CA GLN A 168 32.39 21.50 -21.89
C GLN A 168 31.02 20.96 -21.42
N GLN A 169 29.95 21.70 -21.68
CA GLN A 169 28.57 21.28 -21.40
C GLN A 169 28.21 20.01 -22.19
N LYS A 170 28.59 19.95 -23.48
CA LYS A 170 28.42 18.74 -24.30
C LYS A 170 29.20 17.56 -23.73
N GLU A 171 30.46 17.75 -23.34
CA GLU A 171 31.25 16.69 -22.70
C GLU A 171 30.65 16.20 -21.37
N VAL A 172 30.11 17.10 -20.55
CA VAL A 172 29.45 16.75 -19.28
C VAL A 172 28.21 15.88 -19.54
N ILE A 173 27.43 16.21 -20.56
CA ILE A 173 26.25 15.42 -20.94
C ILE A 173 26.66 14.09 -21.58
N GLU A 174 27.68 14.05 -22.43
CA GLU A 174 28.19 12.80 -23.02
C GLU A 174 28.77 11.85 -21.98
N LYS A 175 29.45 12.38 -20.96
CA LYS A 175 29.93 11.60 -19.81
C LYS A 175 28.78 11.20 -18.87
N GLY A 176 27.70 11.97 -18.85
CA GLY A 176 26.49 11.69 -18.08
C GLY A 176 25.49 10.78 -18.81
N SER A 177 24.55 10.18 -18.07
CA SER A 177 23.40 9.50 -18.67
C SER A 177 22.18 10.42 -18.78
N ALA A 178 22.40 11.74 -18.85
CA ALA A 178 21.32 12.72 -18.85
C ALA A 178 20.47 12.64 -20.11
N THR A 179 19.17 12.86 -19.95
CA THR A 179 18.19 12.93 -21.05
C THR A 179 17.48 14.28 -21.09
N HIS A 180 17.31 14.89 -19.91
CA HIS A 180 16.58 16.13 -19.72
C HIS A 180 17.35 17.05 -18.78
N VAL A 181 17.00 18.33 -18.83
CA VAL A 181 17.42 19.35 -17.85
C VAL A 181 16.19 19.96 -17.18
N VAL A 182 16.33 20.28 -15.90
CA VAL A 182 15.28 20.93 -15.12
C VAL A 182 15.20 22.42 -15.49
N THR A 183 14.07 22.84 -16.06
CA THR A 183 13.86 24.22 -16.52
C THR A 183 12.80 24.97 -15.73
N GLY A 184 11.96 24.26 -14.96
CA GLY A 184 10.96 24.89 -14.11
C GLY A 184 10.63 24.04 -12.89
N ILE A 185 10.33 24.70 -11.76
CA ILE A 185 9.96 24.04 -10.51
C ILE A 185 8.85 24.85 -9.84
N LEU A 186 7.75 24.17 -9.51
CA LEU A 186 6.71 24.68 -8.62
C LEU A 186 7.03 24.26 -7.19
N TYR A 187 7.13 25.25 -6.31
CA TYR A 187 7.44 25.08 -4.89
C TYR A 187 6.19 25.16 -4.03
N GLY A 188 6.19 24.42 -2.93
CA GLY A 188 5.10 24.39 -1.97
C GLY A 188 5.36 23.39 -0.85
N ALA A 189 4.29 22.89 -0.23
CA ALA A 189 4.37 21.78 0.71
C ALA A 189 3.07 20.97 0.67
N ASN A 190 3.20 19.66 0.80
CA ASN A 190 2.11 18.76 1.08
C ASN A 190 2.20 18.23 2.51
N ALA A 191 1.04 17.84 3.05
CA ALA A 191 0.94 17.05 4.28
C ALA A 191 -0.23 16.07 4.18
N PHE A 192 -0.06 14.88 4.73
CA PHE A 192 -1.06 13.82 4.80
C PHE A 192 -1.27 13.45 6.26
N PHE A 193 -2.52 13.53 6.70
CA PHE A 193 -3.00 13.03 7.98
C PHE A 193 -3.77 11.75 7.72
N VAL A 194 -3.15 10.61 8.03
CA VAL A 194 -3.73 9.28 7.82
C VAL A 194 -4.40 8.84 9.11
N PHE A 195 -5.74 8.84 9.13
CA PHE A 195 -6.53 8.37 10.26
C PHE A 195 -6.86 6.89 10.08
N ASP A 196 -6.45 6.07 11.04
CA ASP A 196 -6.68 4.62 11.06
C ASP A 196 -7.55 4.26 12.26
N SER A 197 -8.61 3.47 12.03
CA SER A 197 -9.31 2.78 13.12
C SER A 197 -8.53 1.57 13.63
N GLU A 198 -8.97 1.03 14.77
CA GLU A 198 -8.66 -0.35 15.16
C GLU A 198 -9.20 -1.38 14.14
N LYS A 199 -8.86 -2.66 14.35
CA LYS A 199 -9.47 -3.76 13.58
C LYS A 199 -10.96 -3.83 13.93
N LEU A 200 -11.80 -3.92 12.91
CA LEU A 200 -13.25 -3.93 13.02
C LEU A 200 -13.82 -5.27 12.57
N GLU A 201 -15.07 -5.52 12.97
CA GLU A 201 -15.95 -6.47 12.30
C GLU A 201 -16.24 -5.99 10.87
N ALA A 202 -16.32 -6.91 9.91
CA ALA A 202 -16.52 -6.59 8.50
C ALA A 202 -17.78 -5.74 8.26
N SER A 203 -18.85 -5.98 9.02
CA SER A 203 -20.12 -5.24 8.96
C SER A 203 -20.01 -3.78 9.41
N ASN A 204 -19.01 -3.44 10.23
CA ASN A 204 -18.86 -2.11 10.81
C ASN A 204 -17.94 -1.20 10.00
N VAL A 205 -17.10 -1.75 9.11
CA VAL A 205 -16.07 -1.00 8.37
C VAL A 205 -16.64 0.22 7.65
N GLN A 206 -17.71 0.06 6.88
CA GLN A 206 -18.29 1.14 6.07
C GLN A 206 -18.91 2.24 6.94
N ASN A 207 -19.59 1.89 8.03
CA ASN A 207 -20.21 2.86 8.93
C ASN A 207 -19.15 3.69 9.67
N ILE A 208 -18.12 3.02 10.20
CA ILE A 208 -17.01 3.71 10.86
C ILE A 208 -16.25 4.59 9.88
N GLN A 209 -16.04 4.14 8.64
CA GLN A 209 -15.39 4.93 7.59
C GLN A 209 -16.17 6.21 7.27
N GLY A 210 -17.48 6.11 7.02
CA GLY A 210 -18.31 7.29 6.75
C GLY A 210 -18.33 8.29 7.92
N THR A 211 -18.26 7.78 9.15
CA THR A 211 -18.15 8.62 10.36
C THR A 211 -16.79 9.32 10.43
N MET A 212 -15.69 8.61 10.17
CA MET A 212 -14.34 9.18 10.11
C MET A 212 -14.24 10.25 9.02
N GLU A 213 -14.84 10.03 7.85
CA GLU A 213 -14.89 10.99 6.74
C GLU A 213 -15.63 12.27 7.17
N ALA A 214 -16.81 12.13 7.79
CA ALA A 214 -17.59 13.27 8.27
C ALA A 214 -16.82 14.12 9.29
N LEU A 215 -16.10 13.48 10.22
CA LEU A 215 -15.25 14.17 11.20
C LEU A 215 -14.05 14.84 10.54
N THR A 216 -13.37 14.15 9.63
CA THR A 216 -12.19 14.65 8.91
C THR A 216 -12.55 15.87 8.04
N ASN A 217 -13.74 15.89 7.42
CA ASN A 217 -14.26 17.04 6.68
C ASN A 217 -14.44 18.30 7.53
N LYS A 218 -14.53 18.18 8.86
CA LYS A 218 -14.60 19.35 9.75
C LYS A 218 -13.24 19.99 9.99
N ILE A 219 -12.12 19.26 9.80
CA ILE A 219 -10.77 19.74 10.13
C ILE A 219 -10.45 21.08 9.43
N PRO A 220 -10.67 21.23 8.11
CA PRO A 220 -10.39 22.49 7.42
C PRO A 220 -11.22 23.69 7.88
N SER A 221 -12.34 23.46 8.57
CA SER A 221 -13.23 24.53 9.05
C SER A 221 -12.79 25.16 10.38
N PHE A 222 -11.86 24.55 11.10
CA PHE A 222 -11.34 25.11 12.34
C PHE A 222 -10.37 26.27 12.05
N SER A 223 -10.43 27.33 12.87
CA SER A 223 -9.63 28.54 12.67
C SER A 223 -8.66 28.80 13.84
N PHE A 224 -7.52 29.41 13.50
CA PHE A 224 -6.52 29.86 14.47
C PHE A 224 -6.96 31.19 15.10
N LYS A 225 -7.58 31.14 16.29
CA LYS A 225 -7.77 32.32 17.15
C LYS A 225 -7.22 32.06 18.56
N GLY A 226 -5.93 31.74 18.64
CA GLY A 226 -5.17 31.57 19.90
C GLY A 226 -5.42 30.26 20.65
N LYS A 227 -6.66 29.77 20.70
CA LYS A 227 -7.01 28.38 21.02
C LYS A 227 -7.90 27.87 19.90
N VAL A 228 -7.54 26.72 19.32
CA VAL A 228 -8.43 25.99 18.41
C VAL A 228 -9.69 25.62 19.20
N ASN A 229 -10.79 26.33 18.98
CA ASN A 229 -12.08 26.03 19.63
C ASN A 229 -12.77 24.91 18.87
N MET A 230 -12.32 23.67 19.12
CA MET A 230 -12.86 22.48 18.50
C MET A 230 -14.19 22.11 19.18
N LYS A 231 -15.31 22.49 18.56
CA LYS A 231 -16.66 22.11 19.03
C LYS A 231 -17.05 20.75 18.43
N LEU A 232 -16.68 19.67 19.12
CA LEU A 232 -17.20 18.33 18.86
C LEU A 232 -18.32 18.00 19.86
N THR A 233 -19.31 17.20 19.45
CA THR A 233 -20.25 16.61 20.41
C THR A 233 -19.56 15.57 21.29
N ASP A 234 -20.17 15.16 22.40
CA ASP A 234 -19.60 14.13 23.27
C ASP A 234 -19.44 12.78 22.53
N GLU A 235 -20.38 12.47 21.65
CA GLU A 235 -20.35 11.28 20.77
C GLU A 235 -19.17 11.35 19.78
N GLU A 236 -18.98 12.51 19.14
CA GLU A 236 -17.86 12.75 18.23
C GLU A 236 -16.52 12.67 18.95
N ASN A 237 -16.41 13.24 20.16
CA ASN A 237 -15.22 13.11 20.99
C ASN A 237 -14.90 11.64 21.31
N ALA A 238 -15.91 10.87 21.74
CA ALA A 238 -15.73 9.45 22.03
C ALA A 238 -15.27 8.65 20.80
N LEU A 239 -15.73 9.01 19.61
CA LEU A 239 -15.31 8.39 18.35
C LEU A 239 -13.87 8.75 17.97
N THR A 240 -13.47 10.02 18.09
CA THR A 240 -12.10 10.44 17.76
C THR A 240 -11.03 9.73 18.58
N ASN A 241 -11.36 9.30 19.80
CA ASN A 241 -10.45 8.53 20.66
C ASN A 241 -10.23 7.08 20.18
N LYS A 242 -11.00 6.60 19.19
CA LYS A 242 -10.88 5.25 18.60
C LYS A 242 -10.05 5.23 17.32
N PHE A 243 -9.58 6.39 16.84
CA PHE A 243 -8.77 6.50 15.64
C PHE A 243 -7.38 7.04 16.00
N SER A 244 -6.36 6.48 15.37
CA SER A 244 -4.98 6.99 15.44
C SER A 244 -4.70 7.90 14.25
N CYS A 245 -3.74 8.82 14.38
CA CYS A 245 -3.24 9.65 13.30
C CYS A 245 -1.78 9.31 13.00
N LYS A 246 -1.43 9.17 11.72
CA LYS A 246 -0.04 9.21 11.23
C LYS A 246 0.13 10.43 10.34
N PHE A 247 1.28 11.08 10.45
CA PHE A 247 1.61 12.28 9.69
C PHE A 247 2.75 12.05 8.70
N TYR A 248 2.55 12.49 7.47
CA TYR A 248 3.58 12.55 6.42
C TYR A 248 3.56 13.93 5.80
N GLY A 249 4.59 14.74 6.02
CA GLY A 249 4.61 16.13 5.54
C GLY A 249 5.98 16.60 5.10
N ASP A 250 5.98 17.67 4.32
CA ASP A 250 7.20 18.33 3.85
C ASP A 250 7.71 19.41 4.82
N LEU A 251 6.92 19.73 5.86
CA LEU A 251 7.23 20.74 6.87
C LEU A 251 7.72 20.09 8.15
N ILE A 252 8.74 20.70 8.76
CA ILE A 252 9.31 20.24 10.03
C ILE A 252 8.37 20.69 11.17
N LEU A 253 7.87 19.73 11.94
CA LEU A 253 7.03 19.95 13.12
C LEU A 253 7.86 19.78 14.40
N GLU A 254 7.46 20.45 15.48
CA GLU A 254 8.01 20.18 16.82
C GLU A 254 7.65 18.76 17.30
N SER A 255 6.42 18.34 17.02
CA SER A 255 5.91 17.00 17.31
C SER A 255 4.89 16.57 16.26
N ASN A 256 5.01 15.34 15.77
CA ASN A 256 4.05 14.79 14.83
C ASN A 256 2.72 14.44 15.54
N PRO A 257 1.56 14.73 14.92
CA PRO A 257 0.26 14.42 15.53
C PRO A 257 0.00 12.92 15.52
N ALA A 258 -0.41 12.39 16.68
CA ALA A 258 -0.82 11.00 16.88
C ALA A 258 -2.32 10.85 17.15
N THR A 259 -2.99 11.95 17.49
CA THR A 259 -4.44 12.01 17.79
C THR A 259 -5.19 12.94 16.84
N PHE A 260 -6.52 12.83 16.80
CA PHE A 260 -7.37 13.73 16.01
C PHE A 260 -7.20 15.20 16.45
N GLN A 261 -7.14 15.47 17.74
CA GLN A 261 -7.02 16.82 18.29
C GLN A 261 -5.67 17.45 17.95
N GLU A 262 -4.58 16.68 18.01
CA GLU A 262 -3.26 17.12 17.56
C GLU A 262 -3.28 17.39 16.05
N ALA A 263 -3.89 16.51 15.25
CA ALA A 263 -4.01 16.70 13.81
C ALA A 263 -4.73 18.02 13.46
N VAL A 264 -5.80 18.37 14.17
CA VAL A 264 -6.49 19.67 13.98
C VAL A 264 -5.57 20.84 14.30
N LYS A 265 -4.82 20.79 15.42
CA LYS A 265 -3.88 21.87 15.78
C LYS A 265 -2.78 22.01 14.73
N THR A 266 -2.15 20.91 14.36
CA THR A 266 -1.11 20.87 13.34
C THR A 266 -1.64 21.41 12.01
N TYR A 267 -2.81 20.97 11.55
CA TYR A 267 -3.41 21.43 10.29
C TYR A 267 -3.56 22.96 10.25
N VAL A 268 -4.04 23.55 11.35
CA VAL A 268 -4.23 25.01 11.47
C VAL A 268 -2.90 25.77 11.48
N GLU A 269 -1.80 25.13 11.92
CA GLU A 269 -0.46 25.71 11.94
C GLU A 269 0.28 25.60 10.60
N LEU A 270 -0.05 24.63 9.74
CA LEU A 270 0.65 24.37 8.47
C LEU A 270 0.85 25.63 7.59
N PRO A 271 -0.15 26.51 7.39
CA PRO A 271 0.04 27.71 6.56
C PRO A 271 1.09 28.66 7.13
N HIS A 272 1.24 28.74 8.46
CA HIS A 272 2.24 29.58 9.11
C HIS A 272 3.65 28.99 9.01
N LEU A 273 3.75 27.65 9.02
CA LEU A 273 5.02 26.93 8.93
C LEU A 273 5.69 27.03 7.55
N LEU A 274 4.96 27.39 6.50
CA LEU A 274 5.55 27.73 5.19
C LEU A 274 6.51 28.94 5.26
N GLY A 275 6.32 29.80 6.27
CA GLY A 275 7.11 31.00 6.50
C GLY A 275 6.85 32.13 5.49
N GLU A 276 7.53 33.27 5.69
CA GLU A 276 7.37 34.42 4.81
C GLU A 276 7.75 34.06 3.37
N LYS A 277 6.85 34.32 2.43
CA LYS A 277 7.02 34.01 0.99
C LYS A 277 7.37 32.54 0.69
N GLY A 278 7.02 31.60 1.57
CA GLY A 278 7.26 30.18 1.35
C GLY A 278 8.72 29.76 1.50
N GLN A 279 9.50 30.39 2.38
CA GLN A 279 10.90 30.05 2.63
C GLN A 279 11.15 28.57 2.97
N ASN A 280 10.16 27.90 3.58
CA ASN A 280 10.24 26.48 3.95
C ASN A 280 9.62 25.55 2.90
N SER A 281 9.33 26.06 1.70
CA SER A 281 8.76 25.27 0.61
C SER A 281 9.79 24.34 -0.03
N VAL A 282 9.30 23.18 -0.49
CA VAL A 282 10.06 22.18 -1.25
C VAL A 282 9.55 22.11 -2.70
N PRO A 283 10.32 21.53 -3.63
CA PRO A 283 9.82 21.21 -4.96
C PRO A 283 8.62 20.27 -4.88
N LEU A 284 7.51 20.62 -5.54
CA LEU A 284 6.33 19.76 -5.68
C LEU A 284 6.22 19.17 -7.09
N LYS A 285 6.41 20.02 -8.11
CA LYS A 285 6.27 19.64 -9.53
C LYS A 285 7.40 20.25 -10.34
N VAL A 286 7.92 19.49 -11.29
CA VAL A 286 9.13 19.81 -12.04
C VAL A 286 8.87 19.74 -13.53
N TRP A 287 9.39 20.71 -14.27
CA TRP A 287 9.36 20.78 -15.72
C TRP A 287 10.75 20.39 -16.25
N LEU A 288 10.75 19.41 -17.14
CA LEU A 288 11.93 18.82 -17.73
C LEU A 288 11.94 19.12 -19.22
N MET A 289 13.00 19.79 -19.67
CA MET A 289 13.23 20.03 -21.09
C MET A 289 14.17 18.96 -21.64
N PRO A 290 13.80 18.27 -22.73
CA PRO A 290 14.67 17.34 -23.43
C PRO A 290 15.97 18.01 -23.88
N LEU A 291 17.12 17.38 -23.64
CA LEU A 291 18.42 17.95 -24.00
C LEU A 291 18.62 18.08 -25.52
N LYS A 292 17.87 17.31 -26.32
CA LYS A 292 17.88 17.45 -27.78
C LYS A 292 17.41 18.82 -28.28
N ASN A 293 16.62 19.53 -27.48
CA ASN A 293 16.16 20.88 -27.81
C ASN A 293 17.32 21.90 -27.71
N LEU A 294 18.49 21.46 -27.23
CA LEU A 294 19.74 22.22 -27.13
C LEU A 294 20.84 21.59 -28.02
N ASP A 295 20.45 21.05 -29.18
CA ASP A 295 21.31 20.38 -30.17
C ASP A 295 22.07 19.14 -29.66
N PHE A 296 21.56 18.47 -28.62
CA PHE A 296 22.12 17.24 -28.08
C PHE A 296 21.29 16.00 -28.46
N SER A 297 21.50 15.47 -29.66
CA SER A 297 20.66 14.41 -30.25
C SER A 297 20.83 13.00 -29.65
N ASN A 298 21.87 12.75 -28.85
CA ASN A 298 22.20 11.41 -28.34
C ASN A 298 21.42 10.99 -27.07
N ALA A 299 20.51 11.84 -26.58
CA ALA A 299 19.95 11.76 -25.22
C ALA A 299 18.45 11.39 -25.14
N GLU A 300 17.87 10.77 -26.17
CA GLU A 300 16.43 10.46 -26.19
C GLU A 300 16.07 9.11 -25.52
N PRO A 301 15.05 9.06 -24.64
CA PRO A 301 14.33 7.81 -24.40
C PRO A 301 13.61 7.43 -25.70
N LYS A 302 13.82 6.21 -26.18
CA LYS A 302 13.26 5.77 -27.46
C LYS A 302 11.80 5.33 -27.36
N LYS A 303 11.34 4.97 -26.16
CA LYS A 303 9.98 4.46 -25.91
C LYS A 303 9.42 4.95 -24.58
N GLN A 304 8.16 5.41 -24.61
CA GLN A 304 7.33 5.49 -23.41
C GLN A 304 6.79 4.11 -23.07
N ILE A 305 6.54 3.84 -21.79
CA ILE A 305 5.93 2.59 -21.36
C ILE A 305 4.42 2.62 -21.62
N SER A 306 3.83 1.50 -22.02
CA SER A 306 2.39 1.44 -22.24
C SER A 306 1.62 1.49 -20.93
N VAL A 307 0.40 2.03 -21.00
CA VAL A 307 -0.57 1.96 -19.91
C VAL A 307 -0.83 0.50 -19.50
N GLY A 308 -0.76 -0.43 -20.46
CA GLY A 308 -0.93 -1.87 -20.21
C GLY A 308 0.08 -2.44 -19.21
N LEU A 309 1.37 -2.12 -19.39
CA LEU A 309 2.41 -2.54 -18.45
C LEU A 309 2.21 -1.89 -17.07
N VAL A 310 1.94 -0.59 -17.03
CA VAL A 310 1.71 0.16 -15.78
C VAL A 310 0.57 -0.45 -14.98
N THR A 311 -0.54 -0.78 -15.63
CA THR A 311 -1.69 -1.42 -14.98
C THR A 311 -1.31 -2.81 -14.46
N LYS A 312 -0.59 -3.63 -15.21
CA LYS A 312 -0.17 -4.97 -14.74
C LYS A 312 0.76 -4.94 -13.52
N VAL A 313 1.68 -3.97 -13.50
CA VAL A 313 2.54 -3.71 -12.33
C VAL A 313 1.68 -3.32 -11.13
N GLN A 314 0.81 -2.31 -11.31
CA GLN A 314 -0.07 -1.82 -10.25
C GLN A 314 -0.96 -2.91 -9.68
N ASP A 315 -1.70 -3.62 -10.53
CA ASP A 315 -2.64 -4.67 -10.12
C ASP A 315 -1.91 -5.78 -9.34
N THR A 316 -0.71 -6.16 -9.78
CA THR A 316 0.06 -7.20 -9.08
C THR A 316 0.50 -6.78 -7.68
N PHE A 317 0.98 -5.54 -7.51
CA PHE A 317 1.37 -5.07 -6.18
C PHE A 317 0.14 -4.79 -5.29
N GLU A 318 -0.98 -4.36 -5.85
CA GLU A 318 -2.23 -4.22 -5.12
C GLU A 318 -2.77 -5.59 -4.65
N ASP A 319 -2.79 -6.59 -5.53
CA ASP A 319 -3.15 -7.97 -5.20
C ASP A 319 -2.32 -8.53 -4.03
N LEU A 320 -0.99 -8.42 -4.11
CA LEU A 320 -0.07 -8.90 -3.07
C LEU A 320 -0.29 -8.16 -1.75
N LYS A 321 -0.60 -6.85 -1.81
CA LYS A 321 -0.99 -6.06 -0.63
C LYS A 321 -2.29 -6.58 -0.02
N GLN A 322 -3.32 -6.90 -0.82
CA GLN A 322 -4.58 -7.47 -0.32
C GLN A 322 -4.35 -8.84 0.35
N ILE A 323 -3.51 -9.70 -0.24
CA ILE A 323 -3.09 -10.98 0.35
C ILE A 323 -2.39 -10.76 1.70
N GLY A 324 -1.47 -9.79 1.76
CA GLY A 324 -0.77 -9.42 3.00
C GLY A 324 -1.73 -8.94 4.10
N MET A 325 -2.70 -8.09 3.78
CA MET A 325 -3.71 -7.62 4.74
C MET A 325 -4.59 -8.75 5.25
N ARG A 326 -4.99 -9.69 4.39
CA ARG A 326 -5.76 -10.87 4.80
C ARG A 326 -4.96 -11.79 5.71
N CYS A 327 -3.67 -12.01 5.42
CA CYS A 327 -2.79 -12.77 6.31
C CYS A 327 -2.65 -12.10 7.69
N ASN A 328 -2.50 -10.76 7.74
CA ASN A 328 -2.45 -10.01 8.99
C ASN A 328 -3.73 -10.18 9.84
N GLU A 329 -4.90 -10.29 9.22
CA GLU A 329 -6.15 -10.52 9.93
C GLU A 329 -6.20 -11.87 10.65
N LEU A 330 -5.66 -12.91 10.01
CA LEU A 330 -5.52 -14.25 10.59
C LEU A 330 -4.46 -14.26 11.69
N LEU A 331 -3.34 -13.56 11.51
CA LEU A 331 -2.26 -13.50 12.50
C LEU A 331 -2.70 -12.95 13.85
N VAL A 332 -3.67 -12.03 13.87
CA VAL A 332 -4.21 -11.46 15.12
C VAL A 332 -5.43 -12.21 15.67
N ASP A 333 -5.82 -13.33 15.05
CA ASP A 333 -6.88 -14.19 15.58
C ASP A 333 -6.45 -14.84 16.90
N GLN A 334 -7.36 -14.89 17.86
CA GLN A 334 -7.08 -15.41 19.20
C GLN A 334 -6.66 -16.88 19.20
N VAL A 335 -7.21 -17.71 18.30
CA VAL A 335 -6.77 -19.09 18.12
C VAL A 335 -5.36 -19.11 17.57
N VAL A 336 -5.05 -18.30 16.55
CA VAL A 336 -3.68 -18.27 15.99
C VAL A 336 -2.64 -17.85 17.03
N GLN A 337 -2.95 -16.85 17.87
CA GLN A 337 -2.07 -16.41 18.96
C GLN A 337 -1.79 -17.50 20.00
N ASN A 338 -2.71 -18.46 20.14
CA ASN A 338 -2.56 -19.59 21.06
C ASN A 338 -1.88 -20.81 20.42
N PHE A 339 -1.62 -20.79 19.11
CA PHE A 339 -1.09 -21.94 18.36
C PHE A 339 0.13 -21.54 17.50
N PRO A 340 1.35 -21.54 18.09
CA PRO A 340 2.57 -21.06 17.44
C PRO A 340 2.85 -21.67 16.07
N HIS A 341 2.58 -22.96 15.85
CA HIS A 341 2.83 -23.58 14.54
C HIS A 341 1.92 -23.06 13.41
N ILE A 342 0.74 -22.55 13.73
CA ILE A 342 -0.12 -21.87 12.75
C ILE A 342 0.43 -20.46 12.51
N GLN A 343 0.79 -19.76 13.58
CA GLN A 343 1.39 -18.42 13.51
C GLN A 343 2.69 -18.42 12.69
N GLU A 344 3.58 -19.38 12.92
CA GLU A 344 4.83 -19.59 12.17
C GLU A 344 4.57 -19.80 10.68
N ARG A 345 3.57 -20.60 10.31
CA ARG A 345 3.19 -20.84 8.91
C ARG A 345 2.65 -19.57 8.24
N LEU A 346 1.80 -18.80 8.92
CA LEU A 346 1.29 -17.51 8.42
C LEU A 346 2.41 -16.46 8.27
N ASN A 347 3.32 -16.35 9.24
CA ASN A 347 4.48 -15.46 9.18
C ASN A 347 5.42 -15.87 8.03
N ARG A 348 5.65 -17.17 7.85
CA ARG A 348 6.45 -17.70 6.74
C ARG A 348 5.80 -17.40 5.39
N PHE A 349 4.50 -17.58 5.25
CA PHE A 349 3.74 -17.20 4.06
C PHE A 349 3.92 -15.71 3.73
N GLN A 350 3.72 -14.83 4.73
CA GLN A 350 3.89 -13.39 4.55
C GLN A 350 5.31 -13.03 4.09
N THR A 351 6.32 -13.63 4.72
CA THR A 351 7.73 -13.42 4.34
C THR A 351 8.00 -13.84 2.89
N LEU A 352 7.45 -14.98 2.47
CA LEU A 352 7.59 -15.47 1.09
C LEU A 352 6.91 -14.54 0.08
N CYS A 353 5.73 -13.99 0.39
CA CYS A 353 5.07 -12.99 -0.46
C CYS A 353 5.89 -11.69 -0.57
N ILE A 354 6.47 -11.21 0.53
CA ILE A 354 7.35 -10.03 0.53
C ILE A 354 8.61 -10.28 -0.32
N ASN A 355 9.22 -11.45 -0.19
CA ASN A 355 10.38 -11.82 -0.99
C ASN A 355 10.03 -11.93 -2.48
N TYR A 356 8.87 -12.49 -2.83
CA TYR A 356 8.40 -12.54 -4.20
C TYR A 356 8.16 -11.14 -4.79
N ALA A 357 7.49 -10.26 -4.04
CA ALA A 357 7.30 -8.86 -4.43
C ALA A 357 8.66 -8.16 -4.68
N SER A 358 9.62 -8.38 -3.79
CA SER A 358 10.98 -7.82 -3.90
C SER A 358 11.71 -8.33 -5.15
N ASN A 359 11.59 -9.63 -5.47
CA ASN A 359 12.18 -10.21 -6.69
C ASN A 359 11.57 -9.62 -7.96
N LEU A 360 10.24 -9.39 -7.98
CA LEU A 360 9.57 -8.70 -9.09
C LEU A 360 10.10 -7.27 -9.25
N GLN A 361 10.22 -6.53 -8.14
CA GLN A 361 10.78 -5.18 -8.13
C GLN A 361 12.21 -5.17 -8.66
N GLU A 362 13.10 -6.02 -8.14
CA GLU A 362 14.51 -6.05 -8.56
C GLU A 362 14.66 -6.41 -10.05
N THR A 363 13.85 -7.35 -10.53
CA THR A 363 13.82 -7.73 -11.95
C THR A 363 13.39 -6.55 -12.81
N MET A 364 12.31 -5.86 -12.42
CA MET A 364 11.82 -4.70 -13.18
C MET A 364 12.71 -3.47 -13.06
N LYS A 365 13.39 -3.27 -11.93
CA LYS A 365 14.38 -2.20 -11.76
C LYS A 365 15.47 -2.27 -12.83
N LYS A 366 15.83 -3.49 -13.28
CA LYS A 366 16.82 -3.73 -14.36
C LYS A 366 16.19 -3.62 -15.75
N LYS A 367 14.99 -4.17 -15.95
CA LYS A 367 14.30 -4.21 -17.25
C LYS A 367 13.73 -2.85 -17.68
N LEU A 368 13.12 -2.11 -16.76
CA LEU A 368 12.37 -0.89 -17.06
C LEU A 368 13.21 0.18 -17.76
N PRO A 369 14.46 0.48 -17.34
CA PRO A 369 15.35 1.35 -18.11
C PRO A 369 15.65 0.82 -19.52
N SER A 370 15.92 -0.48 -19.65
CA SER A 370 16.22 -1.14 -20.95
C SER A 370 15.02 -1.08 -21.91
N ILE A 371 13.80 -1.19 -21.40
CA ILE A 371 12.55 -1.03 -22.16
C ILE A 371 12.43 0.41 -22.67
N ARG A 372 12.65 1.41 -21.80
CA ARG A 372 12.62 2.84 -22.16
C ARG A 372 13.69 3.22 -23.19
N GLU A 373 14.83 2.54 -23.17
CA GLU A 373 15.89 2.66 -24.18
C GLU A 373 15.59 1.92 -25.49
N GLY A 374 14.53 1.10 -25.52
CA GLY A 374 14.20 0.25 -26.66
C GLY A 374 15.16 -0.92 -26.88
N LYS A 375 16.00 -1.26 -25.89
CA LYS A 375 16.92 -2.41 -25.91
C LYS A 375 16.23 -3.72 -25.52
N GLU A 376 15.13 -3.62 -24.78
CA GLU A 376 14.34 -4.76 -24.33
C GLU A 376 12.88 -4.58 -24.75
N ASP A 377 12.23 -5.69 -25.09
CA ASP A 377 10.82 -5.68 -25.48
C ASP A 377 9.91 -5.55 -24.26
N GLU A 378 8.89 -4.68 -24.36
CA GLU A 378 7.97 -4.40 -23.27
C GLU A 378 7.15 -5.63 -22.87
N MET A 379 6.89 -6.53 -23.82
CA MET A 379 6.20 -7.81 -23.54
C MET A 379 6.93 -8.66 -22.52
N SER A 380 8.26 -8.53 -22.41
CA SER A 380 9.01 -9.24 -21.38
C SER A 380 8.60 -8.81 -19.96
N GLY A 381 8.33 -7.52 -19.76
CA GLY A 381 7.79 -6.99 -18.51
C GLY A 381 6.34 -7.39 -18.29
N ILE A 382 5.52 -7.35 -19.35
CA ILE A 382 4.10 -7.76 -19.27
C ILE A 382 3.99 -9.25 -18.89
N ASN A 383 4.79 -10.12 -19.49
CA ASN A 383 4.78 -11.56 -19.23
C ASN A 383 5.18 -11.90 -17.79
N LEU A 384 6.14 -11.15 -17.22
CA LEU A 384 6.57 -11.31 -15.84
C LEU A 384 5.40 -11.16 -14.85
N PHE A 385 4.54 -10.15 -15.05
CA PHE A 385 3.38 -9.89 -14.20
C PHE A 385 2.11 -10.66 -14.59
N SER A 386 2.12 -11.36 -15.72
CA SER A 386 0.96 -12.12 -16.22
C SER A 386 1.29 -13.60 -16.37
N ALA A 387 1.74 -14.04 -17.54
CA ALA A 387 1.96 -15.44 -17.87
C ALA A 387 2.85 -16.18 -16.86
N ASP A 388 3.92 -15.54 -16.38
CA ASP A 388 4.87 -16.16 -15.45
C ASP A 388 4.28 -16.23 -14.04
N ARG A 389 3.64 -15.15 -13.58
CA ARG A 389 2.95 -15.10 -12.28
C ARG A 389 1.82 -16.12 -12.19
N VAL A 390 0.99 -16.27 -13.23
CA VAL A 390 -0.14 -17.24 -13.24
C VAL A 390 0.36 -18.68 -13.08
N LYS A 391 1.50 -19.02 -13.69
CA LYS A 391 2.10 -20.36 -13.57
C LYS A 391 2.80 -20.57 -12.22
N SER A 392 3.32 -19.51 -11.62
CA SER A 392 4.03 -19.56 -10.34
C SER A 392 3.14 -20.03 -9.17
N PRO A 393 3.71 -20.45 -8.02
CA PRO A 393 2.95 -20.65 -6.80
C PRO A 393 2.44 -19.34 -6.17
N PHE A 394 2.84 -18.18 -6.71
CA PHE A 394 2.43 -16.84 -6.27
C PHE A 394 1.31 -16.24 -7.15
N SER A 395 0.60 -17.07 -7.92
CA SER A 395 -0.61 -16.61 -8.61
C SER A 395 -1.67 -16.20 -7.59
N GLN A 396 -2.53 -15.25 -7.98
CA GLN A 396 -3.55 -14.73 -7.07
C GLN A 396 -4.47 -15.84 -6.54
N ASP A 397 -4.87 -16.75 -7.42
CA ASP A 397 -5.75 -17.88 -7.06
C ASP A 397 -5.09 -18.79 -6.03
N LYS A 398 -3.81 -19.17 -6.22
CA LYS A 398 -3.10 -20.07 -5.30
C LYS A 398 -2.84 -19.43 -3.93
N LEU A 399 -2.50 -18.13 -3.91
CA LEU A 399 -2.32 -17.39 -2.65
C LEU A 399 -3.65 -17.27 -1.89
N THR A 400 -4.75 -17.04 -2.60
CA THR A 400 -6.10 -16.96 -2.03
C THR A 400 -6.54 -18.32 -1.50
N GLU A 401 -6.37 -19.38 -2.29
CA GLU A 401 -6.69 -20.77 -1.94
C GLU A 401 -5.92 -21.21 -0.69
N TRP A 402 -4.62 -20.90 -0.58
CA TRP A 402 -3.84 -21.22 0.61
C TRP A 402 -4.39 -20.52 1.86
N LEU A 403 -4.78 -19.24 1.77
CA LEU A 403 -5.40 -18.53 2.88
C LEU A 403 -6.80 -19.08 3.23
N ASP A 404 -7.60 -19.49 2.24
CA ASP A 404 -8.89 -20.17 2.46
C ASP A 404 -8.70 -21.47 3.25
N HIS A 405 -7.69 -22.26 2.87
CA HIS A 405 -7.32 -23.49 3.55
C HIS A 405 -6.90 -23.24 5.01
N LYS A 406 -6.11 -22.19 5.26
CA LYS A 406 -5.70 -21.84 6.63
C LYS A 406 -6.84 -21.29 7.46
N GLU A 407 -7.72 -20.49 6.89
CA GLU A 407 -8.93 -20.03 7.56
C GLU A 407 -9.83 -21.20 7.94
N ARG A 408 -9.98 -22.21 7.07
CA ARG A 408 -10.68 -23.46 7.39
C ARG A 408 -10.01 -24.22 8.55
N GLU A 409 -8.69 -24.41 8.51
CA GLU A 409 -7.93 -25.05 9.58
C GLU A 409 -8.16 -24.35 10.93
N ILE A 410 -8.06 -23.01 10.95
CA ILE A 410 -8.31 -22.17 12.13
C ILE A 410 -9.75 -22.35 12.63
N ASN A 411 -10.75 -22.35 11.74
CA ASN A 411 -12.16 -22.51 12.12
C ASN A 411 -12.46 -23.89 12.74
N VAL A 412 -11.83 -24.96 12.24
CA VAL A 412 -11.96 -26.31 12.82
C VAL A 412 -11.39 -26.32 14.23
N ILE A 413 -10.20 -25.77 14.43
CA ILE A 413 -9.57 -25.68 15.76
C ILE A 413 -10.41 -24.82 16.70
N ARG A 414 -10.90 -23.67 16.22
CA ARG A 414 -11.77 -22.76 16.97
C ARG A 414 -13.00 -23.51 17.49
N SER A 415 -13.66 -24.30 16.65
CA SER A 415 -14.83 -25.08 17.07
C SER A 415 -14.54 -26.07 18.20
N CYS A 416 -13.30 -26.54 18.35
CA CYS A 416 -12.90 -27.39 19.48
C CYS A 416 -12.51 -26.56 20.70
N VAL A 417 -11.80 -25.45 20.52
CA VAL A 417 -11.39 -24.54 21.59
C VAL A 417 -12.62 -23.91 22.27
N GLU A 418 -13.64 -23.52 21.50
CA GLU A 418 -14.90 -22.98 22.02
C GLU A 418 -15.67 -23.99 22.88
N ILE A 419 -15.64 -25.29 22.52
CA ILE A 419 -16.20 -26.33 23.37
C ILE A 419 -15.41 -26.37 24.69
N MET A 420 -14.09 -26.29 24.64
CA MET A 420 -13.20 -26.34 25.81
C MET A 420 -13.02 -24.99 26.52
N GLU A 421 -14.01 -24.11 26.48
CA GLU A 421 -13.93 -22.80 27.12
C GLU A 421 -13.57 -22.93 28.61
N GLY A 422 -12.59 -22.13 29.05
CA GLY A 422 -12.08 -22.15 30.43
C GLY A 422 -10.95 -23.17 30.69
N ILE A 423 -10.61 -24.03 29.73
CA ILE A 423 -9.45 -24.94 29.84
C ILE A 423 -8.17 -24.20 29.44
N LYS A 424 -7.09 -24.39 30.22
CA LYS A 424 -5.79 -23.78 29.96
C LYS A 424 -5.18 -24.34 28.66
N ILE A 425 -4.80 -23.45 27.75
CA ILE A 425 -4.06 -23.80 26.52
C ILE A 425 -2.58 -23.60 26.79
N LEU A 426 -1.76 -24.61 26.50
CA LEU A 426 -0.30 -24.51 26.61
C LEU A 426 0.33 -24.49 25.23
N GLN A 427 1.33 -23.63 25.06
CA GLN A 427 1.92 -23.33 23.77
C GLN A 427 3.18 -24.15 23.49
N SER A 428 3.76 -24.77 24.51
CA SER A 428 5.03 -25.50 24.41
C SER A 428 5.08 -26.76 25.28
N GLN A 429 6.00 -27.67 24.94
CA GLN A 429 6.27 -28.85 25.77
C GLN A 429 6.82 -28.45 27.15
N SER A 430 7.61 -27.37 27.22
CA SER A 430 8.15 -26.88 28.49
C SER A 430 7.04 -26.38 29.42
N GLU A 431 6.02 -25.71 28.89
CA GLU A 431 4.84 -25.32 29.67
C GLU A 431 4.08 -26.54 30.15
N LEU A 432 3.89 -27.55 29.28
CA LEU A 432 3.23 -28.80 29.67
C LEU A 432 3.98 -29.51 30.79
N ASP A 433 5.30 -29.65 30.66
CA ASP A 433 6.14 -30.28 31.68
C ASP A 433 6.05 -29.50 33.00
N SER A 434 6.07 -28.16 32.95
CA SER A 434 5.91 -27.31 34.13
C SER A 434 4.56 -27.54 34.83
N GLU A 435 3.45 -27.65 34.08
CA GLU A 435 2.13 -27.87 34.66
C GLU A 435 1.95 -29.29 35.20
N VAL A 436 2.41 -30.30 34.46
CA VAL A 436 2.25 -31.72 34.85
C VAL A 436 3.16 -32.09 36.02
N LEU A 437 4.33 -31.47 36.14
CA LEU A 437 5.28 -31.71 37.22
C LEU A 437 5.08 -30.77 38.42
N SER A 438 4.05 -29.91 38.39
CA SER A 438 3.78 -28.98 39.49
C SER A 438 3.42 -29.74 40.79
N PRO A 439 3.95 -29.31 41.95
CA PRO A 439 3.61 -29.91 43.23
C PRO A 439 2.09 -29.90 43.46
N GLY A 440 1.50 -31.06 43.77
CA GLY A 440 0.06 -31.21 44.01
C GLY A 440 -0.75 -31.70 42.81
N VAL A 441 -0.14 -31.85 41.63
CA VAL A 441 -0.78 -32.45 40.45
C VAL A 441 -0.55 -33.97 40.45
N ASP A 442 -1.54 -34.74 40.93
CA ASP A 442 -1.49 -36.22 40.91
C ASP A 442 -1.94 -36.83 39.56
N GLN A 443 -2.82 -36.12 38.85
CA GLN A 443 -3.38 -36.54 37.57
C GLN A 443 -3.56 -35.33 36.66
N ALA A 444 -3.09 -35.44 35.42
CA ALA A 444 -3.27 -34.43 34.38
C ALA A 444 -4.04 -35.03 33.21
N LEU A 445 -5.07 -34.31 32.74
CA LEU A 445 -5.82 -34.67 31.54
C LEU A 445 -5.50 -33.67 30.44
N CYS A 446 -5.07 -34.19 29.29
CA CYS A 446 -4.56 -33.37 28.20
C CYS A 446 -5.24 -33.68 26.86
N PHE A 447 -5.81 -32.66 26.22
CA PHE A 447 -6.32 -32.78 24.85
C PHE A 447 -5.27 -32.35 23.83
N VAL A 448 -4.83 -33.27 22.97
CA VAL A 448 -3.76 -33.02 22.00
C VAL A 448 -4.33 -32.92 20.59
N PHE A 449 -4.13 -31.79 19.92
CA PHE A 449 -4.37 -31.73 18.47
C PHE A 449 -3.25 -32.48 17.76
N THR A 450 -3.47 -33.68 17.23
CA THR A 450 -2.38 -34.49 16.64
C THR A 450 -2.05 -34.17 15.19
N SER A 451 -2.94 -33.45 14.49
CA SER A 451 -2.86 -33.25 13.03
C SER A 451 -2.26 -31.91 12.61
N ILE A 452 -1.94 -31.01 13.55
CA ILE A 452 -1.32 -29.72 13.25
C ILE A 452 0.15 -29.96 12.90
N GLN A 453 0.48 -30.00 11.61
CA GLN A 453 1.84 -30.24 11.14
C GLN A 453 2.63 -28.93 10.97
N ASN A 454 3.93 -28.97 11.29
CA ASN A 454 4.83 -27.83 11.10
C ASN A 454 5.24 -27.65 9.63
N ALA A 455 5.39 -28.77 8.91
CA ALA A 455 5.69 -28.74 7.49
C ALA A 455 4.45 -28.32 6.70
N ASP A 456 4.65 -27.45 5.70
CA ASP A 456 3.62 -27.04 4.76
C ASP A 456 4.21 -27.16 3.35
N PRO A 457 3.86 -28.22 2.60
CA PRO A 457 4.43 -28.48 1.27
C PRO A 457 4.21 -27.33 0.28
N CYS A 458 3.14 -26.54 0.44
CA CYS A 458 2.89 -25.36 -0.38
C CYS A 458 3.91 -24.25 -0.08
N LEU A 459 4.17 -23.96 1.20
CA LEU A 459 5.21 -23.00 1.59
C LEU A 459 6.62 -23.44 1.18
N ASP A 460 6.89 -24.75 1.19
CA ASP A 460 8.15 -25.30 0.70
C ASP A 460 8.29 -25.12 -0.81
N ALA A 461 7.21 -25.30 -1.57
CA ALA A 461 7.18 -25.05 -3.01
C ALA A 461 7.38 -23.56 -3.33
N MET A 462 6.72 -22.66 -2.59
CA MET A 462 6.92 -21.21 -2.70
C MET A 462 8.38 -20.83 -2.43
N ALA A 463 8.97 -21.34 -1.35
CA ALA A 463 10.38 -21.08 -1.00
C ALA A 463 11.34 -21.59 -2.08
N LYS A 464 11.11 -22.82 -2.59
CA LYS A 464 11.91 -23.37 -3.69
C LYS A 464 11.79 -22.53 -4.95
N TYR A 465 10.59 -22.08 -5.31
CA TYR A 465 10.36 -21.25 -6.50
C TYR A 465 11.16 -19.94 -6.48
N LEU A 466 11.32 -19.32 -5.31
CA LEU A 466 12.13 -18.11 -5.17
C LEU A 466 13.63 -18.32 -5.49
N HIS A 467 14.14 -19.55 -5.37
CA HIS A 467 15.53 -19.91 -5.68
C HIS A 467 15.68 -20.62 -7.03
N THR A 468 14.71 -21.45 -7.41
CA THR A 468 14.71 -22.25 -8.63
C THR A 468 13.27 -22.40 -9.13
N PRO A 469 12.93 -21.86 -10.32
CA PRO A 469 11.56 -21.92 -10.85
C PRO A 469 11.14 -23.36 -11.20
N GLN A 470 10.63 -24.09 -10.21
CA GLN A 470 10.05 -25.42 -10.37
C GLN A 470 8.58 -25.39 -9.97
N LEU A 471 7.75 -26.04 -10.76
CA LEU A 471 6.33 -26.20 -10.47
C LEU A 471 6.15 -27.39 -9.53
N TYR A 472 5.49 -27.17 -8.40
CA TYR A 472 5.07 -28.25 -7.50
C TYR A 472 3.62 -27.99 -7.08
N GLN A 473 2.79 -29.02 -7.19
CA GLN A 473 1.45 -29.05 -6.62
C GLN A 473 1.40 -30.20 -5.61
N PRO A 474 1.15 -29.92 -4.32
CA PRO A 474 0.85 -30.96 -3.36
C PRO A 474 -0.50 -31.59 -3.72
N ASN A 475 -0.57 -32.92 -3.76
CA ASN A 475 -1.78 -33.70 -4.10
C ASN A 475 -2.44 -34.37 -2.87
N GLU A 476 -2.12 -33.94 -1.64
CA GLU A 476 -2.70 -34.52 -0.43
C GLU A 476 -3.88 -33.70 0.07
N GLU A 477 -5.01 -34.38 0.31
CA GLU A 477 -6.19 -33.78 0.90
C GLU A 477 -5.92 -33.39 2.37
N PRO A 478 -6.02 -32.10 2.74
CA PRO A 478 -5.72 -31.68 4.10
C PRO A 478 -6.69 -32.25 5.13
N TRP A 479 -6.20 -32.59 6.32
CA TRP A 479 -6.99 -33.23 7.38
C TRP A 479 -8.25 -32.45 7.80
N TYR A 480 -8.22 -31.11 7.69
CA TYR A 480 -9.32 -30.21 8.08
C TYR A 480 -10.48 -30.15 7.05
N TYR A 481 -10.36 -30.89 5.94
CA TYR A 481 -11.46 -31.15 5.01
C TYR A 481 -12.13 -32.51 5.21
N SER A 482 -11.54 -33.41 6.01
CA SER A 482 -12.18 -34.69 6.34
C SER A 482 -13.24 -34.50 7.43
N ASP A 483 -14.52 -34.58 7.04
CA ASP A 483 -15.65 -34.48 7.99
C ASP A 483 -15.54 -35.52 9.11
N ASP A 484 -15.13 -36.75 8.80
CA ASP A 484 -14.90 -37.80 9.79
C ASP A 484 -13.85 -37.41 10.85
N VAL A 485 -12.74 -36.79 10.41
CA VAL A 485 -11.69 -36.31 11.32
C VAL A 485 -12.23 -35.17 12.18
N VAL A 486 -12.94 -34.21 11.58
CA VAL A 486 -13.50 -33.04 12.28
C VAL A 486 -14.59 -33.46 13.30
N ILE A 487 -15.46 -34.41 12.94
CA ILE A 487 -16.49 -34.94 13.84
C ILE A 487 -15.83 -35.68 15.01
N LYS A 488 -14.93 -36.63 14.74
CA LYS A 488 -14.24 -37.38 15.79
C LYS A 488 -13.42 -36.48 16.72
N MET A 489 -12.82 -35.41 16.18
CA MET A 489 -12.09 -34.43 16.97
C MET A 489 -13.04 -33.75 17.97
N ARG A 490 -14.19 -33.24 17.50
CA ARG A 490 -15.21 -32.62 18.38
C ARG A 490 -15.81 -33.60 19.39
N GLU A 491 -16.07 -34.84 19.00
CA GLU A 491 -16.57 -35.88 19.93
C GLU A 491 -15.57 -36.15 21.07
N LYS A 492 -14.27 -36.22 20.76
CA LYS A 492 -13.22 -36.35 21.77
C LYS A 492 -13.12 -35.12 22.66
N THR A 493 -13.30 -33.93 22.09
CA THR A 493 -13.37 -32.66 22.85
C THR A 493 -14.51 -32.69 23.87
N SER A 494 -15.71 -33.08 23.45
CA SER A 494 -16.87 -33.24 24.35
C SER A 494 -16.67 -34.34 25.40
N SER A 495 -15.98 -35.41 25.04
CA SER A 495 -15.65 -36.50 25.97
C SER A 495 -14.65 -36.05 27.04
N LEU A 496 -13.68 -35.20 26.71
CA LEU A 496 -12.76 -34.61 27.68
C LEU A 496 -13.52 -33.77 28.70
N LEU A 497 -14.42 -32.89 28.24
CA LEU A 497 -15.24 -32.07 29.11
C LEU A 497 -16.06 -32.91 30.08
N SER A 498 -16.71 -33.98 29.60
CA SER A 498 -17.53 -34.82 30.48
C SER A 498 -16.67 -35.45 31.59
N VAL A 499 -15.48 -35.92 31.27
CA VAL A 499 -14.51 -36.41 32.28
C VAL A 499 -14.15 -35.32 33.29
N ILE A 500 -13.89 -34.09 32.85
CA ILE A 500 -13.58 -32.96 33.74
C ILE A 500 -14.77 -32.66 34.68
N PHE A 501 -16.00 -32.60 34.16
CA PHE A 501 -17.20 -32.37 34.97
C PHE A 501 -17.43 -33.48 36.02
N PHE A 502 -17.31 -34.75 35.62
CA PHE A 502 -17.51 -35.87 36.55
C PHE A 502 -16.41 -35.97 37.62
N THR A 503 -15.19 -35.59 37.29
CA THR A 503 -14.05 -35.65 38.22
C THR A 503 -13.90 -34.41 39.10
N GLY A 504 -14.46 -33.26 38.71
CA GLY A 504 -14.52 -32.04 39.52
C GLY A 504 -15.59 -32.04 40.61
N GLY A 505 -16.60 -32.90 40.51
CA GLY A 505 -17.67 -33.03 41.51
C GLY A 505 -17.37 -33.91 42.73
N SER A 506 -16.22 -34.60 42.78
CA SER A 506 -15.99 -35.69 43.76
C SER A 506 -14.70 -35.63 44.60
N SER A 507 -13.86 -34.59 44.50
CA SER A 507 -12.66 -34.52 45.37
C SER A 507 -12.13 -33.09 45.50
N GLY A 508 -11.97 -32.61 46.73
CA GLY A 508 -11.34 -31.32 47.07
C GLY A 508 -9.82 -31.29 46.86
N PHE A 509 -9.36 -31.61 45.64
CA PHE A 509 -7.97 -31.48 45.21
C PHE A 509 -7.93 -30.70 43.89
N GLU A 510 -7.07 -29.68 43.84
CA GLU A 510 -6.82 -28.86 42.64
C GLU A 510 -6.34 -29.75 41.49
N LYS A 511 -7.16 -29.85 40.43
CA LYS A 511 -6.81 -30.58 39.21
C LYS A 511 -6.59 -29.60 38.06
N SER A 512 -5.41 -29.65 37.46
CA SER A 512 -5.05 -28.84 36.29
C SER A 512 -5.49 -29.55 35.01
N SER A 513 -6.44 -28.98 34.27
CA SER A 513 -6.89 -29.46 32.96
C SER A 513 -6.22 -28.67 31.84
N VAL A 514 -5.70 -29.34 30.80
CA VAL A 514 -4.75 -28.75 29.84
C VAL A 514 -5.04 -29.15 28.38
N ILE A 515 -4.77 -28.27 27.41
CA ILE A 515 -4.76 -28.55 25.95
C ILE A 515 -3.33 -28.46 25.41
N ARG A 516 -2.93 -29.38 24.51
CA ARG A 516 -1.58 -29.57 23.93
C ARG A 516 -1.57 -29.50 22.39
N MET A 517 -0.41 -29.12 21.85
CA MET A 517 0.01 -29.25 20.44
C MET A 517 0.86 -30.49 20.15
N PRO A 518 0.85 -31.03 18.92
CA PRO A 518 1.65 -32.19 18.61
C PRO A 518 3.10 -31.76 18.36
N PHE A 519 4.03 -32.57 18.84
CA PHE A 519 5.39 -32.61 18.31
C PHE A 519 5.66 -34.03 17.84
N MET A 520 6.09 -34.16 16.58
CA MET A 520 6.71 -35.39 16.09
C MET A 520 8.14 -35.48 16.63
N TYR A 521 8.45 -36.55 17.35
CA TYR A 521 9.76 -37.17 17.27
C TYR A 521 9.63 -38.38 16.35
N ARG A 522 10.46 -38.38 15.29
CA ARG A 522 10.73 -39.41 14.26
C ARG A 522 9.83 -40.63 14.18
#